data_AF-A0A925VK19-F1
#
_entry.id   AF-A0A925VK19-F1
#
_cell.length_a   1.000
_cell.length_b   1.000
_cell.length_c   1.000
_cell.angle_alpha   90.00
_cell.angle_beta   90.00
_cell.angle_gamma   90.00
#
_symmetry.space_group_name_H-M   'P 1'
#
loop_
_entity.id
_entity.type
_entity.pdbx_description
1 polymer ?
#
loop_
_entity_poly.entity_id
_entity_poly.type
_entity_poly.pdbx_seq_one_letter_code
_entity_poly.pdbx_strand_id
1 'polypeptide(L)'
;RVVTDELRVASEPAYPAQTPYPSQLATVNRFRGVDGQSRDRLVVVPGQFLPGASGAATTGTQRLYSTLRFEVYHAPLAATDFIAPSVWQVESAHVYGGVRFQIQADDDNGAIARVVVLYRRADATNWTRIDLPYDSDTGYAAGVAPVQGKEIEYIVQAVDATGNVALALDHGSPFQVPLARVVLPVVAR
;
A
#
# COMPACT_ATOMS: atom_id res chain seq x y z
N ARG A 1 -4.63 26.59 -39.95
CA ARG A 1 -5.09 25.27 -40.45
C ARG A 1 -4.57 24.24 -39.46
N VAL A 2 -5.41 23.86 -38.48
CA VAL A 2 -5.06 22.81 -37.53
C VAL A 2 -5.36 21.48 -38.21
N VAL A 3 -4.34 20.63 -38.35
CA VAL A 3 -4.50 19.24 -38.78
C VAL A 3 -4.31 18.41 -37.52
N THR A 4 -5.42 17.96 -36.93
CA THR A 4 -5.41 16.83 -36.01
C THR A 4 -5.79 15.61 -36.83
N ASP A 5 -4.78 14.90 -37.32
CA ASP A 5 -4.95 13.53 -37.79
C ASP A 5 -5.19 12.69 -36.54
N GLU A 6 -6.43 12.25 -36.33
CA GLU A 6 -6.71 11.21 -35.35
C GLU A 6 -6.09 9.91 -35.86
N LEU A 7 -4.96 9.53 -35.27
CA LEU A 7 -4.35 8.22 -35.49
C LEU A 7 -5.36 7.16 -35.02
N ARG A 8 -6.18 6.65 -35.95
CA ARG A 8 -7.09 5.53 -35.68
C ARG A 8 -6.26 4.29 -35.41
N VAL A 9 -6.08 3.96 -34.14
CA VAL A 9 -5.57 2.64 -33.74
C VAL A 9 -6.73 1.65 -33.91
N ALA A 10 -6.52 0.60 -34.71
CA ALA A 10 -7.55 -0.39 -35.07
C ALA A 10 -8.04 -1.25 -33.89
N SER A 11 -7.31 -1.21 -32.78
CA SER A 11 -7.66 -1.81 -31.50
C SER A 11 -7.17 -0.90 -30.39
N GLU A 12 -7.93 -0.76 -29.32
CA GLU A 12 -7.42 -0.13 -28.10
C GLU A 12 -6.09 -0.81 -27.71
N PRO A 13 -5.03 -0.04 -27.38
CA PRO A 13 -3.80 -0.63 -26.89
C PRO A 13 -4.12 -1.58 -25.74
N ALA A 14 -3.60 -2.81 -25.80
CA ALA A 14 -3.68 -3.68 -24.65
C ALA A 14 -3.04 -2.92 -23.47
N TYR A 15 -3.82 -2.70 -22.42
CA TYR A 15 -3.31 -2.15 -21.17
C TYR A 15 -3.08 -3.36 -20.25
N PRO A 16 -1.93 -4.05 -20.32
CA PRO A 16 -1.65 -5.12 -19.38
C PRO A 16 -1.48 -4.48 -18.00
N ALA A 17 -2.56 -4.44 -17.23
CA ALA A 17 -2.48 -4.12 -15.82
C ALA A 17 -1.77 -5.30 -15.13
N GLN A 18 -0.45 -5.20 -14.97
CA GLN A 18 0.35 -6.21 -14.24
C GLN A 18 0.26 -6.00 -12.72
N THR A 19 -0.81 -5.37 -12.26
CA THR A 19 -1.01 -4.97 -10.87
C THR A 19 -2.24 -5.68 -10.31
N PRO A 20 -2.25 -6.05 -9.02
CA PRO A 20 -3.43 -6.63 -8.39
C PRO A 20 -4.66 -5.72 -8.52
N TYR A 21 -5.79 -6.28 -8.94
CA TYR A 21 -7.07 -5.58 -9.03
C TYR A 21 -8.17 -6.26 -8.18
N PRO A 22 -8.96 -5.48 -7.42
CA PRO A 22 -8.71 -4.09 -7.03
C PRO A 22 -7.45 -3.95 -6.17
N SER A 23 -6.79 -2.79 -6.19
CA SER A 23 -5.57 -2.57 -5.39
C SER A 23 -5.87 -2.38 -3.89
N GLN A 24 -7.01 -1.78 -3.57
CA GLN A 24 -7.47 -1.57 -2.19
C GLN A 24 -8.34 -2.73 -1.70
N LEU A 25 -8.11 -3.15 -0.44
CA LEU A 25 -8.86 -4.23 0.21
C LEU A 25 -10.12 -3.73 0.94
N ALA A 26 -10.22 -2.43 1.20
CA ALA A 26 -11.42 -1.84 1.75
C ALA A 26 -11.50 -0.34 1.44
N THR A 27 -12.73 0.18 1.47
CA THR A 27 -13.02 1.61 1.42
C THR A 27 -14.19 1.92 2.34
N VAL A 28 -14.25 3.15 2.85
CA VAL A 28 -15.38 3.64 3.66
C VAL A 28 -16.16 4.65 2.86
N ASN A 29 -17.42 4.36 2.60
CA ASN A 29 -18.35 5.27 1.95
C ASN A 29 -19.18 5.99 3.00
N ARG A 30 -19.15 7.33 2.97
CA ARG A 30 -20.02 8.18 3.78
C ARG A 30 -21.13 8.76 2.91
N PHE A 31 -22.37 8.66 3.37
CA PHE A 31 -23.52 9.20 2.64
C PHE A 31 -24.59 9.69 3.61
N ARG A 32 -25.43 10.61 3.12
CA ARG A 32 -26.61 11.09 3.86
C ARG A 32 -27.84 10.30 3.42
N GLY A 33 -28.55 9.70 4.37
CA GLY A 33 -29.81 9.03 4.11
C GLY A 33 -30.95 10.02 3.81
N VAL A 34 -32.06 9.49 3.31
CA VAL A 34 -33.31 10.26 3.09
C VAL A 34 -33.92 10.80 4.39
N ASP A 35 -33.53 10.22 5.52
CA ASP A 35 -33.83 10.65 6.89
C ASP A 35 -32.93 11.80 7.37
N GLY A 36 -32.05 12.31 6.51
CA GLY A 36 -31.09 13.36 6.85
C GLY A 36 -29.91 12.88 7.70
N GLN A 37 -29.87 11.60 8.09
CA GLN A 37 -28.81 11.04 8.95
C GLN A 37 -27.56 10.70 8.13
N SER A 38 -26.38 11.00 8.68
CA SER A 38 -25.10 10.54 8.11
C SER A 38 -24.89 9.06 8.43
N ARG A 39 -24.46 8.28 7.44
CA ARG A 39 -24.15 6.87 7.57
C ARG A 39 -22.79 6.57 6.95
N ASP A 40 -22.05 5.70 7.61
CA ASP A 40 -20.76 5.19 7.13
C ASP A 40 -20.92 3.71 6.76
N ARG A 41 -20.39 3.31 5.61
CA ARG A 41 -20.41 1.93 5.10
C ARG A 41 -19.00 1.47 4.75
N LEU A 42 -18.51 0.49 5.47
CA LEU A 42 -17.30 -0.24 5.12
C LEU A 42 -17.61 -1.22 3.96
N VAL A 43 -16.90 -1.07 2.86
CA VAL A 43 -16.89 -2.01 1.74
C VAL A 43 -15.57 -2.78 1.81
N VAL A 44 -15.66 -4.11 1.77
CA VAL A 44 -14.50 -5.00 1.89
C VAL A 44 -14.34 -5.81 0.61
N VAL A 45 -13.10 -5.95 0.15
CA VAL A 45 -12.69 -6.70 -1.03
C VAL A 45 -11.78 -7.85 -0.60
N PRO A 46 -12.31 -9.07 -0.39
CA PRO A 46 -11.56 -10.20 0.15
C PRO A 46 -10.70 -10.94 -0.89
N GLY A 47 -10.57 -10.41 -2.10
CA GLY A 47 -9.76 -11.03 -3.14
C GLY A 47 -9.25 -10.04 -4.17
N GLN A 48 -8.04 -10.29 -4.67
CA GLN A 48 -7.40 -9.51 -5.72
C GLN A 48 -6.95 -10.45 -6.82
N PHE A 49 -7.16 -10.05 -8.08
CA PHE A 49 -6.68 -10.77 -9.23
C PHE A 49 -5.44 -10.10 -9.79
N LEU A 50 -4.36 -10.85 -9.95
CA LEU A 50 -3.14 -10.45 -10.62
C LEU A 50 -3.09 -11.10 -12.01
N PRO A 51 -3.24 -10.32 -13.09
CA PRO A 51 -3.16 -10.84 -14.45
C PRO A 51 -1.79 -11.47 -14.74
N GLY A 52 -1.77 -12.56 -15.53
CA GLY A 52 -0.56 -13.22 -15.99
C GLY A 52 0.18 -12.43 -17.07
N ALA A 53 1.48 -12.69 -17.21
CA ALA A 53 2.37 -11.96 -18.12
C ALA A 53 2.10 -12.18 -19.62
N SER A 54 1.26 -13.15 -20.01
CA SER A 54 1.14 -13.62 -21.40
C SER A 54 0.22 -12.80 -22.31
N GLY A 55 -0.27 -11.63 -21.87
CA GLY A 55 -1.19 -10.79 -22.67
C GLY A 55 -2.59 -11.39 -22.88
N ALA A 56 -2.81 -12.65 -22.48
CA ALA A 56 -4.13 -13.26 -22.39
C ALA A 56 -4.79 -12.79 -21.08
N ALA A 57 -5.60 -11.75 -21.16
CA ALA A 57 -6.29 -11.08 -20.06
C ALA A 57 -7.19 -11.98 -19.17
N THR A 58 -7.29 -13.28 -19.47
CA THR A 58 -8.14 -14.26 -18.78
C THR A 58 -7.39 -15.23 -17.88
N THR A 59 -6.04 -15.17 -17.84
CA THR A 59 -5.23 -16.04 -16.96
C THR A 59 -4.47 -15.19 -15.95
N GLY A 60 -4.33 -15.68 -14.72
CA GLY A 60 -3.68 -14.94 -13.65
C GLY A 60 -3.76 -15.65 -12.30
N THR A 61 -3.25 -14.98 -11.27
CA THR A 61 -3.26 -15.47 -9.89
C THR A 61 -4.33 -14.73 -9.09
N GLN A 62 -5.22 -15.46 -8.44
CA GLN A 62 -6.15 -14.86 -7.48
C GLN A 62 -5.58 -14.98 -6.07
N ARG A 63 -5.36 -13.83 -5.42
CA ARG A 63 -5.07 -13.75 -3.99
C ARG A 63 -6.39 -13.67 -3.22
N LEU A 64 -6.60 -14.60 -2.30
CA LEU A 64 -7.79 -14.64 -1.43
C LEU A 64 -7.39 -14.39 0.02
N TYR A 65 -8.11 -13.49 0.68
CA TYR A 65 -7.95 -13.20 2.10
C TYR A 65 -9.05 -13.93 2.87
N SER A 66 -8.70 -15.04 3.53
CA SER A 66 -9.62 -15.81 4.38
C SER A 66 -9.95 -15.10 5.68
N THR A 67 -9.12 -14.14 6.11
CA THR A 67 -9.34 -13.32 7.28
C THR A 67 -8.78 -11.92 7.03
N LEU A 68 -9.61 -10.91 7.30
CA LEU A 68 -9.24 -9.50 7.24
C LEU A 68 -9.63 -8.83 8.57
N ARG A 69 -8.72 -8.04 9.12
CA ARG A 69 -8.95 -7.26 10.34
C ARG A 69 -8.81 -5.78 10.00
N PHE A 70 -9.86 -5.02 10.26
CA PHE A 70 -9.89 -3.59 10.00
C PHE A 70 -9.95 -2.81 11.31
N GLU A 71 -9.26 -1.68 11.33
CA GLU A 71 -9.38 -0.63 12.35
C GLU A 71 -9.93 0.60 11.62
N VAL A 72 -11.10 1.08 12.05
CA VAL A 72 -11.80 2.20 11.42
C VAL A 72 -11.69 3.40 12.33
N TYR A 73 -11.13 4.49 11.81
CA TYR A 73 -11.00 5.75 12.54
C TYR A 73 -12.20 6.65 12.28
N HIS A 74 -12.61 7.39 13.31
CA HIS A 74 -13.70 8.34 13.24
C HIS A 74 -13.22 9.71 13.73
N ALA A 75 -13.43 10.72 12.90
CA ALA A 75 -13.18 12.10 13.27
C ALA A 75 -14.33 12.67 14.13
N PRO A 76 -14.05 13.59 15.06
CA PRO A 76 -15.09 14.41 15.69
C PRO A 76 -15.89 15.20 14.65
N LEU A 77 -17.15 15.54 14.95
CA LEU A 77 -18.02 16.30 14.02
C LEU A 77 -17.44 17.69 13.65
N ALA A 78 -16.62 18.26 14.53
CA ALA A 78 -15.98 19.56 14.32
C ALA A 78 -14.70 19.48 13.47
N ALA A 79 -14.23 18.29 13.12
CA ALA A 79 -13.04 18.14 12.28
C ALA A 79 -13.31 18.70 10.88
N THR A 80 -12.43 19.59 10.44
CA THR A 80 -12.47 20.21 9.11
C THR A 80 -11.41 19.65 8.17
N ASP A 81 -10.57 18.75 8.67
CA ASP A 81 -9.59 18.06 7.86
C ASP A 81 -10.16 16.76 7.30
N PHE A 82 -10.04 16.62 5.99
CA PHE A 82 -10.55 15.49 5.20
C PHE A 82 -9.50 14.98 4.21
N ILE A 83 -8.28 15.51 4.27
CA ILE A 83 -7.19 15.17 3.36
C ILE A 83 -6.35 14.12 4.07
N ALA A 84 -6.12 13.00 3.39
CA ALA A 84 -5.21 11.97 3.90
C ALA A 84 -3.76 12.47 3.85
N PRO A 85 -2.90 12.01 4.78
CA PRO A 85 -1.49 12.37 4.77
C PRO A 85 -0.81 11.88 3.49
N SER A 86 0.36 12.43 3.19
CA SER A 86 1.20 12.00 2.08
C SER A 86 2.30 11.07 2.56
N VAL A 87 2.51 9.95 1.85
CA VAL A 87 3.68 9.07 2.03
C VAL A 87 4.65 9.35 0.89
N TRP A 88 5.73 10.07 1.18
CA TRP A 88 6.66 10.57 0.19
C TRP A 88 7.70 9.53 -0.23
N GLN A 89 8.19 8.76 0.73
CA GLN A 89 9.27 7.81 0.52
C GLN A 89 9.08 6.58 1.39
N VAL A 90 9.32 5.42 0.80
CA VAL A 90 9.26 4.13 1.49
C VAL A 90 10.57 3.40 1.22
N GLU A 91 11.39 3.25 2.26
CA GLU A 91 12.63 2.51 2.20
C GLU A 91 12.58 1.27 3.07
N SER A 92 13.23 0.22 2.58
CA SER A 92 13.41 -1.02 3.33
C SER A 92 14.76 -1.66 3.02
N ALA A 93 15.34 -2.29 4.03
CA ALA A 93 16.60 -3.02 3.87
C ALA A 93 16.69 -4.18 4.85
N HIS A 94 17.29 -5.28 4.40
CA HIS A 94 17.71 -6.34 5.32
C HIS A 94 18.80 -5.80 6.26
N VAL A 95 18.61 -6.04 7.55
CA VAL A 95 19.57 -5.71 8.62
C VAL A 95 19.80 -6.95 9.49
N TYR A 96 20.82 -6.92 10.33
CA TYR A 96 20.98 -7.98 11.32
C TYR A 96 19.73 -8.06 12.21
N GLY A 97 19.12 -9.24 12.29
CA GLY A 97 17.93 -9.46 13.10
C GLY A 97 16.59 -9.25 12.38
N GLY A 98 16.55 -8.64 11.19
CA GLY A 98 15.26 -8.30 10.58
C GLY A 98 15.28 -7.51 9.27
N VAL A 99 14.18 -6.82 9.01
CA VAL A 99 14.05 -5.80 7.96
C VAL A 99 13.81 -4.45 8.62
N ARG A 100 14.66 -3.47 8.30
CA ARG A 100 14.45 -2.07 8.68
C ARG A 100 13.48 -1.45 7.70
N PHE A 101 12.51 -0.70 8.22
CA PHE A 101 11.62 0.16 7.47
C PHE A 101 11.90 1.62 7.85
N GLN A 102 11.89 2.50 6.85
CA GLN A 102 11.96 3.93 7.04
C GLN A 102 10.99 4.60 6.05
N ILE A 103 9.99 5.28 6.58
CA ILE A 103 8.88 5.85 5.83
C ILE A 103 8.92 7.36 6.06
N GLN A 104 9.00 8.14 5.00
CA GLN A 104 8.78 9.58 5.08
C GLN A 104 7.29 9.86 4.87
N ALA A 105 6.67 10.52 5.83
CA ALA A 105 5.27 10.90 5.75
C ALA A 105 5.06 12.30 6.31
N ASP A 106 4.11 13.01 5.72
CA ASP A 106 3.77 14.37 6.10
C ASP A 106 2.27 14.61 5.95
N ASP A 107 1.75 15.59 6.66
CA ASP A 107 0.33 15.94 6.63
C ASP A 107 0.16 17.47 6.53
N ASP A 108 -0.33 17.93 5.38
CA ASP A 108 -0.44 19.36 5.07
C ASP A 108 -1.37 20.12 6.02
N ASN A 109 -2.27 19.40 6.70
CA ASN A 109 -3.33 19.96 7.54
C ASN A 109 -3.37 19.36 8.95
N GLY A 110 -2.24 18.89 9.45
CA GLY A 110 -2.20 18.25 10.76
C GLY A 110 -0.88 17.58 11.10
N ALA A 111 -0.98 16.50 11.87
CA ALA A 111 0.15 15.72 12.31
C ALA A 111 -0.12 14.23 12.06
N ILE A 112 0.93 13.51 11.70
CA ILE A 112 0.89 12.06 11.60
C ILE A 112 0.66 11.46 12.99
N ALA A 113 -0.49 10.83 13.18
CA ALA A 113 -0.84 10.15 14.43
C ALA A 113 -0.25 8.73 14.48
N ARG A 114 -0.10 8.07 13.33
CA ARG A 114 0.33 6.68 13.28
C ARG A 114 0.89 6.30 11.91
N VAL A 115 1.99 5.55 11.92
CA VAL A 115 2.48 4.85 10.72
C VAL A 115 2.55 3.35 10.99
N VAL A 116 1.95 2.58 10.08
CA VAL A 116 1.80 1.14 10.21
C VAL A 116 2.39 0.47 9.00
N VAL A 117 3.18 -0.58 9.24
CA VAL A 117 3.61 -1.51 8.18
C VAL A 117 2.95 -2.85 8.42
N LEU A 118 2.26 -3.34 7.40
CA LEU A 118 1.77 -4.72 7.37
C LEU A 118 2.69 -5.50 6.44
N TYR A 119 3.34 -6.54 6.95
CA TYR A 119 4.35 -7.30 6.23
C TYR A 119 4.12 -8.81 6.34
N ARG A 120 4.64 -9.56 5.38
CA ARG A 120 4.69 -11.02 5.41
C ARG A 120 5.92 -11.52 4.66
N ARG A 121 6.33 -12.76 4.95
CA ARG A 121 7.24 -13.47 4.05
C ARG A 121 6.48 -13.90 2.79
N ALA A 122 7.14 -13.92 1.64
CA ALA A 122 6.53 -14.34 0.38
C ALA A 122 6.01 -15.80 0.43
N ASP A 123 6.62 -16.66 1.26
CA ASP A 123 6.22 -18.05 1.49
C ASP A 123 5.18 -18.22 2.62
N ALA A 124 4.75 -17.12 3.25
CA ALA A 124 3.78 -17.13 4.33
C ALA A 124 2.42 -16.59 3.87
N THR A 125 1.36 -17.12 4.49
CA THR A 125 -0.02 -16.69 4.24
C THR A 125 -0.50 -15.61 5.21
N ASN A 126 0.12 -15.51 6.38
CA ASN A 126 -0.27 -14.58 7.43
C ASN A 126 0.50 -13.26 7.32
N TRP A 127 -0.26 -12.16 7.40
CA TRP A 127 0.28 -10.81 7.52
C TRP A 127 0.48 -10.43 8.98
N THR A 128 1.59 -9.78 9.27
CA THR A 128 1.97 -9.28 10.61
C THR A 128 2.07 -7.76 10.56
N ARG A 129 1.63 -7.09 11.64
CA ARG A 129 1.68 -5.64 11.75
C ARG A 129 2.86 -5.21 12.61
N ILE A 130 3.49 -4.11 12.24
CA ILE A 130 4.35 -3.32 13.13
C ILE A 130 3.92 -1.86 13.07
N ASP A 131 3.84 -1.24 14.23
CA ASP A 131 3.62 0.19 14.41
C ASP A 131 4.99 0.87 14.47
N LEU A 132 5.22 1.84 13.59
CA LEU A 132 6.50 2.55 13.53
C LEU A 132 6.40 3.86 14.35
N PRO A 133 7.34 4.13 15.26
CA PRO A 133 7.42 5.44 15.91
C PRO A 133 7.70 6.50 14.85
N TYR A 134 6.86 7.53 14.80
CA TYR A 134 7.01 8.69 13.94
C TYR A 134 7.74 9.80 14.70
N ASP A 135 8.72 10.41 14.04
CA ASP A 135 9.47 11.56 14.51
C ASP A 135 9.07 12.78 13.67
N SER A 136 8.35 13.72 14.31
CA SER A 136 7.87 14.94 13.66
C SER A 136 8.98 15.93 13.33
N ASP A 137 10.14 15.85 13.99
CA ASP A 137 11.25 16.76 13.71
C ASP A 137 11.97 16.38 12.41
N THR A 138 11.96 15.09 12.06
CA THR A 138 12.60 14.56 10.85
C THR A 138 11.60 14.20 9.74
N GLY A 139 10.32 14.03 10.07
CA GLY A 139 9.27 13.60 9.13
C GLY A 139 9.31 12.11 8.80
N TYR A 140 10.03 11.31 9.60
CA TYR A 140 10.22 9.88 9.37
C TYR A 140 9.59 9.00 10.44
N ALA A 141 8.97 7.90 10.01
CA ALA A 141 8.68 6.76 10.87
C ALA A 141 9.67 5.62 10.58
N ALA A 142 10.30 5.08 11.61
CA ALA A 142 11.33 4.05 11.42
C ALA A 142 11.26 2.93 12.46
N GLY A 143 11.58 1.70 12.05
CA GLY A 143 11.60 0.55 12.94
C GLY A 143 12.12 -0.71 12.27
N VAL A 144 12.28 -1.79 13.04
CA VAL A 144 12.77 -3.08 12.55
C VAL A 144 11.73 -4.15 12.82
N ALA A 145 11.29 -4.82 11.75
CA ALA A 145 10.47 -6.02 11.85
C ALA A 145 11.35 -7.26 12.05
N PRO A 146 11.07 -8.13 13.05
CA PRO A 146 11.86 -9.31 13.35
C PRO A 146 11.52 -10.45 12.36
N VAL A 147 11.88 -10.28 11.10
CA VAL A 147 11.62 -11.23 10.00
C VAL A 147 12.87 -11.48 9.18
N GLN A 148 13.15 -12.75 8.87
CA GLN A 148 14.41 -13.16 8.24
C GLN A 148 14.23 -14.23 7.15
N GLY A 149 15.27 -14.39 6.34
CA GLY A 149 15.53 -15.60 5.57
C GLY A 149 14.73 -15.77 4.29
N LYS A 150 13.87 -14.80 3.92
CA LYS A 150 13.08 -14.79 2.69
C LYS A 150 12.79 -13.38 2.21
N GLU A 151 12.33 -13.30 0.97
CA GLU A 151 11.70 -12.10 0.42
C GLU A 151 10.48 -11.71 1.25
N ILE A 152 10.37 -10.41 1.52
CA ILE A 152 9.30 -9.82 2.33
C ILE A 152 8.39 -8.99 1.44
N GLU A 153 7.10 -9.21 1.52
CA GLU A 153 6.08 -8.32 0.96
C GLU A 153 5.54 -7.42 2.07
N TYR A 154 5.34 -6.14 1.78
CA TYR A 154 4.78 -5.21 2.76
C TYR A 154 3.96 -4.09 2.13
N ILE A 155 3.06 -3.52 2.93
CA ILE A 155 2.28 -2.32 2.61
C ILE A 155 2.43 -1.33 3.76
N VAL A 156 2.30 -0.04 3.46
CA VAL A 156 2.45 1.04 4.45
C VAL A 156 1.15 1.82 4.53
N GLN A 157 0.73 2.14 5.74
CA GLN A 157 -0.37 3.07 6.00
C GLN A 157 0.10 4.19 6.92
N ALA A 158 -0.29 5.41 6.61
CA ALA A 158 -0.12 6.57 7.48
C ALA A 158 -1.50 7.12 7.84
N VAL A 159 -1.66 7.55 9.09
CA VAL A 159 -2.93 8.06 9.64
C VAL A 159 -2.65 9.42 10.26
N ASP A 160 -3.47 10.41 9.94
CA ASP A 160 -3.42 11.73 10.60
C ASP A 160 -4.22 11.76 11.91
N ALA A 161 -4.21 12.91 12.59
CA ALA A 161 -4.90 13.12 13.86
C ALA A 161 -6.44 13.07 13.78
N THR A 162 -7.02 13.26 12.59
CA THR A 162 -8.47 13.17 12.34
C THR A 162 -8.91 11.80 11.81
N GLY A 163 -7.95 10.91 11.52
CA GLY A 163 -8.20 9.54 11.11
C GLY A 163 -8.30 9.35 9.60
N ASN A 164 -7.90 10.31 8.76
CA ASN A 164 -7.75 10.02 7.34
C ASN A 164 -6.50 9.13 7.14
N VAL A 165 -6.59 8.22 6.18
CA VAL A 165 -5.60 7.15 6.01
C VAL A 165 -5.05 7.18 4.60
N ALA A 166 -3.73 7.25 4.49
CA ALA A 166 -3.00 7.03 3.26
C ALA A 166 -2.54 5.58 3.19
N LEU A 167 -2.62 4.97 2.00
CA LEU A 167 -2.10 3.64 1.72
C LEU A 167 -1.03 3.76 0.63
N ALA A 168 0.21 3.39 0.96
CA ALA A 168 1.29 3.33 0.00
C ALA A 168 1.48 1.89 -0.50
N LEU A 169 1.58 1.78 -1.82
CA LEU A 169 1.81 0.56 -2.58
C LEU A 169 2.85 0.86 -3.68
N ASP A 170 3.59 -0.16 -4.09
CA ASP A 170 4.45 -0.09 -5.27
C ASP A 170 3.58 -0.29 -6.52
N HIS A 171 3.12 0.82 -7.10
CA HIS A 171 2.26 0.82 -8.29
C HIS A 171 1.01 -0.08 -8.15
N GLY A 172 0.41 -0.14 -6.96
CA GLY A 172 -0.77 -0.98 -6.68
C GLY A 172 -0.44 -2.41 -6.21
N SER A 173 0.83 -2.78 -6.15
CA SER A 173 1.32 -4.02 -5.54
C SER A 173 1.94 -3.76 -4.15
N PRO A 174 2.01 -4.76 -3.25
CA PRO A 174 2.86 -4.65 -2.08
C PRO A 174 4.31 -4.40 -2.48
N PHE A 175 5.01 -3.57 -1.71
CA PHE A 175 6.45 -3.42 -1.82
C PHE A 175 7.16 -4.75 -1.52
N GLN A 176 8.32 -4.95 -2.11
CA GLN A 176 9.13 -6.16 -1.92
C GLN A 176 10.51 -5.82 -1.38
N VAL A 177 10.97 -6.61 -0.41
CA VAL A 177 12.37 -6.64 0.02
C VAL A 177 12.98 -7.94 -0.49
N PRO A 178 13.68 -7.93 -1.63
CA PRO A 178 14.30 -9.13 -2.16
C PRO A 178 15.44 -9.58 -1.24
N LEU A 179 15.71 -10.89 -1.23
CA LEU A 179 16.89 -11.41 -0.56
C LEU A 179 18.15 -10.73 -1.09
N ALA A 180 19.02 -10.28 -0.19
CA ALA A 180 20.32 -9.74 -0.55
C ALA A 180 21.11 -10.81 -1.35
N ARG A 181 21.27 -10.60 -2.66
CA ARG A 181 22.18 -11.41 -3.47
C ARG A 181 23.60 -10.97 -3.17
N VAL A 182 24.30 -11.70 -2.31
CA VAL A 182 25.75 -11.54 -2.16
C VAL A 182 26.41 -12.12 -3.39
N VAL A 183 26.86 -11.25 -4.31
CA VAL A 183 27.73 -11.64 -5.41
C VAL A 183 29.16 -11.51 -4.89
N LEU A 184 29.81 -12.65 -4.61
CA LEU A 184 31.25 -12.65 -4.32
C LEU A 184 32.00 -12.33 -5.61
N PRO A 185 32.97 -11.40 -5.60
CA PRO A 185 33.82 -11.19 -6.77
C PRO A 185 34.60 -12.48 -7.05
N VAL A 186 34.52 -12.97 -8.29
CA VAL A 186 35.36 -14.07 -8.75
C VAL A 186 36.78 -13.53 -8.88
N VAL A 187 37.65 -13.93 -7.94
CA VAL A 187 39.09 -13.72 -8.08
C VAL A 187 39.63 -14.87 -8.91
N ALA A 188 39.79 -14.65 -10.22
CA ALA A 188 40.59 -15.54 -11.06
C ALA A 188 42.07 -15.33 -10.73
N ARG A 189 42.81 -16.43 -10.49
CA ARG A 189 44.26 -16.42 -10.26
C ARG A 189 45.02 -16.46 -11.57
#